data_AF-A0A2E6ZY36-F1
#
_entry.id   AF-A0A2E6ZY36-F1
#
_cell.length_a   1.000
_cell.length_b   1.000
_cell.length_c   1.000
_cell.angle_alpha   90.00
_cell.angle_beta   90.00
_cell.angle_gamma   90.00
#
_symmetry.space_group_name_H-M   'P 1'
#
loop_
_entity.id
_entity.type
_entity.pdbx_description
1 polymer ?
#
loop_
_entity_poly.entity_id
_entity_poly.type
_entity_poly.pdbx_seq_one_letter_code
_entity_poly.pdbx_strand_id
1 'polypeptide(L)'
;MSLPLKLGPLDHYTLIVEDARATARFHEEVLGFRPSRIQKVNAGTAPTGGFDMLNHVLRLPDSEERVVVITEGLTEESIFSRYLQQYGPGVHHIAYEVANIEDSLALLRAGGVRTTASEPHRDPLTGLLQIFVSREPTGYFIELIERSPKASSGVFTNENMAALANTMTSYLESTDREVTAAEKHENPSVAIDVSAEEVLPFLLNPLNLPRWTGHRLIRQVDEAYTETRMHGDLGLKVIEEHGGVSYVWSKDDARKRVHLRVAATQAGCLVTAVLDDVPRDARAHVVEALTLELKILGAVMESRTDSVSQQDWERLTAYHLAIHQRVGL
;
A
#
# COMPACT_ATOMS: atom_id res chain seq x y z
N MET A 1 25.74 8.65 8.83
CA MET A 1 24.70 9.70 8.75
C MET A 1 23.36 9.00 8.78
N SER A 2 22.33 9.59 9.39
CA SER A 2 20.97 9.05 9.39
C SER A 2 20.11 9.77 8.34
N LEU A 3 18.94 9.21 8.04
CA LEU A 3 17.84 9.91 7.37
C LEU A 3 17.63 11.31 8.00
N PRO A 4 17.14 12.32 7.24
CA PRO A 4 16.53 12.23 5.90
C PRO A 4 17.53 12.08 4.74
N LEU A 5 17.06 11.56 3.61
CA LEU A 5 17.83 11.58 2.36
C LEU A 5 18.07 13.02 1.88
N LYS A 6 19.24 13.26 1.29
CA LYS A 6 19.53 14.50 0.58
C LYS A 6 19.05 14.37 -0.86
N LEU A 7 17.81 14.77 -1.12
CA LEU A 7 17.24 14.82 -2.46
C LEU A 7 17.72 16.06 -3.21
N GLY A 8 17.97 15.89 -4.50
CA GLY A 8 18.10 16.96 -5.48
C GLY A 8 16.73 17.44 -5.96
N PRO A 9 16.68 18.12 -7.12
CA PRO A 9 15.42 18.54 -7.69
C PRO A 9 14.52 17.34 -8.05
N LEU A 10 13.21 17.60 -8.16
CA LEU A 10 12.28 16.74 -8.90
C LEU A 10 12.85 16.51 -10.30
N ASP A 11 12.91 15.28 -10.79
CA ASP A 11 13.40 14.98 -12.14
C ASP A 11 12.22 14.85 -13.12
N HIS A 12 11.30 13.94 -12.80
CA HIS A 12 10.10 13.70 -13.57
C HIS A 12 8.98 13.11 -12.71
N TYR A 13 7.77 13.08 -13.26
CA TYR A 13 6.70 12.23 -12.75
C TYR A 13 6.11 11.41 -13.90
N THR A 14 5.62 10.22 -13.58
CA THR A 14 5.08 9.28 -14.56
C THR A 14 3.62 9.01 -14.28
N LEU A 15 2.82 9.07 -15.34
CA LEU A 15 1.40 8.72 -15.32
C LEU A 15 1.21 7.37 -16.01
N ILE A 16 0.34 6.52 -15.46
CA ILE A 16 -0.20 5.38 -16.20
C ILE A 16 -1.67 5.71 -16.50
N VAL A 17 -2.05 5.61 -17.77
CA VAL A 17 -3.38 6.00 -18.28
C VAL A 17 -3.88 5.01 -19.33
N GLU A 18 -5.18 5.07 -19.63
CA GLU A 18 -5.82 4.20 -20.63
C GLU A 18 -5.47 4.62 -22.08
N ASP A 19 -5.41 5.92 -22.37
CA ASP A 19 -5.01 6.45 -23.69
C ASP A 19 -3.92 7.52 -23.47
N ALA A 20 -2.66 7.13 -23.66
CA ALA A 20 -1.52 8.02 -23.50
C ALA A 20 -1.51 9.12 -24.55
N ARG A 21 -2.02 8.85 -25.76
CA ARG A 21 -2.05 9.84 -26.84
C ARG A 21 -3.07 10.94 -26.55
N ALA A 22 -4.27 10.59 -26.11
CA ALA A 22 -5.29 11.57 -25.72
C ALA A 22 -4.83 12.40 -24.52
N THR A 23 -4.24 11.75 -23.52
CA THR A 23 -3.68 12.43 -22.35
C THR A 23 -2.55 13.38 -22.74
N ALA A 24 -1.64 12.95 -23.62
CA ALA A 24 -0.56 13.80 -24.13
C ALA A 24 -1.09 15.01 -24.91
N ARG A 25 -2.07 14.82 -25.81
CA ARG A 25 -2.71 15.94 -26.53
C ARG A 25 -3.30 16.96 -25.57
N PHE A 26 -3.97 16.52 -24.50
CA PHE A 26 -4.50 17.45 -23.50
C PHE A 26 -3.38 18.27 -22.83
N HIS A 27 -2.28 17.61 -22.44
CA HIS A 27 -1.13 18.30 -21.87
C HIS A 27 -0.53 19.32 -22.86
N GLU A 28 -0.44 18.97 -24.14
CA GLU A 28 0.11 19.85 -25.17
C GLU A 28 -0.82 21.03 -25.49
N GLU A 29 -2.08 20.76 -25.82
CA GLU A 29 -3.02 21.73 -26.36
C GLU A 29 -3.65 22.62 -25.28
N VAL A 30 -3.88 22.07 -24.08
CA VAL A 30 -4.58 22.78 -22.99
C VAL A 30 -3.60 23.29 -21.94
N LEU A 31 -2.60 22.48 -21.58
CA LEU A 31 -1.65 22.84 -20.51
C LEU A 31 -0.34 23.45 -21.03
N GLY A 32 -0.09 23.43 -22.34
CA GLY A 32 1.10 24.03 -22.96
C GLY A 32 2.38 23.21 -22.82
N PHE A 33 2.28 21.92 -22.50
CA PHE A 33 3.44 21.03 -22.45
C PHE A 33 4.02 20.84 -23.85
N ARG A 34 5.33 20.60 -23.93
CA ARG A 34 6.02 20.46 -25.21
C ARG A 34 6.45 19.02 -25.43
N PRO A 35 6.05 18.37 -26.53
CA PRO A 35 6.44 16.99 -26.78
C PRO A 35 7.95 16.89 -26.97
N SER A 36 8.59 15.93 -26.29
CA SER A 36 10.02 15.70 -26.39
C SER A 36 10.32 14.37 -27.09
N ARG A 37 9.65 13.28 -26.69
CA ARG A 37 9.90 11.96 -27.29
C ARG A 37 8.67 11.05 -27.14
N ILE A 38 8.46 10.21 -28.14
CA ILE A 38 7.62 9.01 -28.02
C ILE A 38 8.53 7.80 -27.98
N GLN A 39 8.34 6.92 -27.01
CA GLN A 39 9.18 5.75 -26.82
C GLN A 39 8.36 4.50 -26.61
N LYS A 40 8.64 3.48 -27.44
CA LYS A 40 8.10 2.15 -27.26
C LYS A 40 9.16 1.26 -26.61
N VAL A 41 8.74 0.50 -25.62
CA VAL A 41 9.61 -0.41 -24.86
C VAL A 41 8.95 -1.78 -24.86
N ASN A 42 9.79 -2.82 -24.88
CA ASN A 42 9.38 -4.17 -24.55
C ASN A 42 9.91 -4.46 -23.15
N ALA A 43 9.02 -4.41 -22.16
CA ALA A 43 9.33 -4.65 -20.76
C ALA A 43 9.44 -6.14 -20.43
N GLY A 44 8.98 -7.03 -21.32
CA GLY A 44 9.20 -8.47 -21.23
C GLY A 44 8.01 -9.33 -21.63
N THR A 45 6.85 -8.73 -21.93
CA THR A 45 5.59 -9.46 -22.20
C THR A 45 5.23 -9.50 -23.68
N ALA A 46 5.82 -8.63 -24.51
CA ALA A 46 5.66 -8.68 -25.96
C ALA A 46 6.68 -9.64 -26.60
N PRO A 47 6.33 -10.33 -27.71
CA PRO A 47 7.27 -11.17 -28.45
C PRO A 47 8.45 -10.35 -28.99
N THR A 48 9.54 -11.03 -29.36
CA THR A 48 10.74 -10.38 -29.93
C THR A 48 10.36 -9.47 -31.11
N GLY A 49 10.74 -8.19 -31.02
CA GLY A 49 10.42 -7.16 -32.01
C GLY A 49 9.08 -6.44 -31.79
N GLY A 50 8.26 -6.90 -30.85
CA GLY A 50 7.07 -6.22 -30.36
C GLY A 50 7.35 -5.27 -29.19
N PHE A 51 6.32 -4.54 -28.76
CA PHE A 51 6.35 -3.59 -27.65
C PHE A 51 5.08 -3.77 -26.81
N ASP A 52 5.21 -3.68 -25.49
CA ASP A 52 4.12 -3.79 -24.52
C ASP A 52 3.92 -2.47 -23.73
N MET A 53 4.73 -1.45 -24.01
CA MET A 53 4.73 -0.15 -23.34
C MET A 53 4.90 0.97 -24.35
N LEU A 54 4.07 2.01 -24.23
CA LEU A 54 4.17 3.28 -24.95
C LEU A 54 4.35 4.42 -23.96
N ASN A 55 5.30 5.31 -24.22
CA ASN A 55 5.55 6.50 -23.43
C ASN A 55 5.52 7.76 -24.29
N HIS A 56 4.78 8.76 -23.83
CA HIS A 56 4.89 10.14 -24.29
C HIS A 56 5.66 10.95 -23.25
N VAL A 57 6.88 11.37 -23.58
CA VAL A 57 7.71 12.23 -22.75
C VAL A 57 7.48 13.67 -23.17
N LEU A 58 6.96 14.48 -22.26
CA LEU A 58 6.66 15.90 -22.51
C LEU A 58 7.42 16.78 -21.51
N ARG A 59 7.93 17.92 -21.96
CA ARG A 59 8.51 18.95 -21.09
C ARG A 59 7.42 19.85 -20.54
N LEU A 60 7.59 20.27 -19.29
CA LEU A 60 6.68 21.23 -18.67
C LEU A 60 6.74 22.58 -19.43
N PRO A 61 5.66 23.39 -19.40
CA PRO A 61 5.61 24.67 -20.10
C PRO A 61 6.77 25.60 -19.72
N ASP A 62 7.02 25.73 -18.41
CA ASP A 62 8.01 26.66 -17.84
C ASP A 62 9.32 25.96 -17.44
N SER A 63 9.62 24.77 -17.96
CA SER A 63 10.88 24.08 -17.67
C SER A 63 11.39 23.21 -18.82
N GLU A 64 12.66 23.38 -19.16
CA GLU A 64 13.36 22.50 -20.10
C GLU A 64 13.87 21.22 -19.44
N GLU A 65 14.03 21.23 -18.12
CA GLU A 65 14.72 20.18 -17.38
C GLU A 65 13.77 19.28 -16.58
N ARG A 66 12.46 19.46 -16.71
CA ARG A 66 11.46 18.65 -16.01
C ARG A 66 10.51 18.07 -17.03
N VAL A 67 10.21 16.79 -16.86
CA VAL A 67 9.33 16.08 -17.79
C VAL A 67 8.22 15.35 -17.08
N VAL A 68 7.14 15.14 -17.81
CA VAL A 68 6.15 14.10 -17.52
C VAL A 68 6.35 12.95 -18.50
N VAL A 69 6.23 11.73 -17.99
CA VAL A 69 6.18 10.52 -18.83
C VAL A 69 4.76 9.97 -18.74
N ILE A 70 4.02 10.01 -19.85
CA ILE A 70 2.66 9.47 -19.91
C ILE A 70 2.74 8.09 -20.54
N THR A 71 2.39 7.07 -19.76
CA THR A 71 2.58 5.66 -20.10
C THR A 71 1.24 4.97 -20.34
N GLU A 72 1.21 4.13 -21.38
CA GLU A 72 0.10 3.23 -21.72
C GLU A 72 0.67 1.82 -21.96
N GLY A 73 -0.03 0.80 -21.45
CA GLY A 73 0.26 -0.59 -21.78
C GLY A 73 -0.35 -0.96 -23.14
N LEU A 74 0.45 -1.57 -24.03
CA LEU A 74 0.03 -1.86 -25.41
C LEU A 74 -0.63 -3.25 -25.58
N THR A 75 -0.62 -4.06 -24.53
CA THR A 75 -1.20 -5.41 -24.50
C THR A 75 -1.87 -5.64 -23.14
N GLU A 76 -2.82 -6.56 -23.04
CA GLU A 76 -3.48 -6.90 -21.76
C GLU A 76 -2.48 -7.44 -20.73
N GLU A 77 -1.53 -8.27 -21.18
CA GLU A 77 -0.47 -8.86 -20.34
C GLU A 77 0.59 -7.84 -19.89
N SER A 78 0.60 -6.65 -20.49
CA SER A 78 1.55 -5.60 -20.13
C SER A 78 1.44 -5.28 -18.64
N ILE A 79 2.60 -5.20 -17.98
CA ILE A 79 2.68 -4.82 -16.57
C ILE A 79 2.00 -3.46 -16.29
N PHE A 80 1.99 -2.57 -17.28
CA PHE A 80 1.35 -1.25 -17.20
C PHE A 80 -0.17 -1.35 -17.33
N SER A 81 -0.68 -2.23 -18.20
CA SER A 81 -2.13 -2.50 -18.31
C SER A 81 -2.67 -3.14 -17.03
N ARG A 82 -1.94 -4.12 -16.49
CA ARG A 82 -2.30 -4.76 -15.22
C ARG A 82 -2.23 -3.80 -14.04
N TYR A 83 -1.21 -2.94 -14.01
CA TYR A 83 -1.12 -1.86 -13.01
C TYR A 83 -2.33 -0.91 -13.10
N LEU A 84 -2.68 -0.48 -14.32
CA LEU A 84 -3.86 0.37 -14.57
C LEU A 84 -5.16 -0.30 -14.08
N GLN A 85 -5.35 -1.59 -14.35
CA GLN A 85 -6.53 -2.34 -13.90
C GLN A 85 -6.61 -2.43 -12.37
N GLN A 86 -5.48 -2.64 -11.70
CA GLN A 86 -5.44 -2.82 -10.25
C GLN A 86 -5.54 -1.51 -9.47
N TYR A 87 -4.93 -0.43 -9.96
CA TYR A 87 -4.78 0.82 -9.20
C TYR A 87 -5.50 2.02 -9.83
N GLY A 88 -6.07 1.87 -11.03
CA GLY A 88 -6.68 2.95 -11.79
C GLY A 88 -5.66 3.89 -12.44
N PRO A 89 -6.13 4.84 -13.26
CA PRO A 89 -5.26 5.83 -13.91
C PRO A 89 -4.74 6.85 -12.90
N GLY A 90 -3.49 7.31 -13.07
CA GLY A 90 -2.92 8.33 -12.20
C GLY A 90 -1.39 8.34 -12.14
N VAL A 91 -0.84 8.99 -11.11
CA VAL A 91 0.60 9.05 -10.86
C VAL A 91 1.10 7.68 -10.45
N HIS A 92 1.98 7.11 -11.26
CA HIS A 92 2.67 5.86 -10.99
C HIS A 92 3.89 6.08 -10.09
N HIS A 93 4.73 7.06 -10.44
CA HIS A 93 5.87 7.44 -9.62
C HIS A 93 6.27 8.91 -9.77
N ILE A 94 7.04 9.37 -8.78
CA ILE A 94 7.69 10.67 -8.75
C ILE A 94 9.19 10.43 -8.55
N ALA A 95 10.02 11.01 -9.42
CA ALA A 95 11.46 10.82 -9.41
C ALA A 95 12.19 12.04 -8.85
N TYR A 96 13.19 11.79 -8.00
CA TYR A 96 14.08 12.82 -7.47
C TYR A 96 15.52 12.52 -7.84
N GLU A 97 16.23 13.54 -8.33
CA GLU A 97 17.65 13.41 -8.57
C GLU A 97 18.41 13.18 -7.26
N VAL A 98 19.44 12.34 -7.29
CA VAL A 98 20.39 12.18 -6.19
C VAL A 98 21.81 12.28 -6.72
N ALA A 99 22.69 12.89 -5.92
CA ALA A 99 24.10 13.04 -6.30
C ALA A 99 24.88 11.71 -6.23
N ASN A 100 24.45 10.80 -5.37
CA ASN A 100 25.00 9.45 -5.23
C ASN A 100 23.87 8.50 -4.77
N ILE A 101 23.47 7.58 -5.65
CA ILE A 101 22.39 6.64 -5.40
C ILE A 101 22.79 5.57 -4.39
N GLU A 102 24.06 5.15 -4.35
CA GLU A 102 24.58 4.13 -3.44
C GLU A 102 24.56 4.62 -1.99
N ASP A 103 24.98 5.86 -1.76
CA ASP A 103 24.88 6.51 -0.44
C ASP A 103 23.42 6.60 0.02
N SER A 104 22.52 6.93 -0.91
CA SER A 104 21.08 7.01 -0.63
C SER A 104 20.51 5.63 -0.27
N LEU A 105 20.91 4.57 -1.00
CA LEU A 105 20.50 3.20 -0.72
C LEU A 105 21.02 2.69 0.63
N ALA A 106 22.27 3.00 0.98
CA ALA A 106 22.82 2.66 2.28
C ALA A 106 21.99 3.26 3.43
N LEU A 107 21.57 4.52 3.29
CA LEU A 107 20.70 5.19 4.26
C LEU A 107 19.30 4.58 4.33
N LEU A 108 18.68 4.27 3.17
CA LEU A 108 17.37 3.62 3.12
C LEU A 108 17.40 2.24 3.78
N ARG A 109 18.41 1.42 3.48
CA ARG A 109 18.62 0.10 4.10
C ARG A 109 18.81 0.21 5.62
N ALA A 110 19.64 1.15 6.08
CA ALA A 110 19.85 1.40 7.50
C ALA A 110 18.57 1.88 8.22
N GLY A 111 17.69 2.59 7.50
CA GLY A 111 16.39 3.04 8.00
C GLY A 111 15.24 2.04 7.82
N GLY A 112 15.50 0.82 7.33
CA GLY A 112 14.47 -0.19 7.09
C GLY A 112 13.47 0.15 5.97
N VAL A 113 13.80 1.12 5.11
CA VAL A 113 12.94 1.52 3.99
C VAL A 113 13.19 0.59 2.81
N ARG A 114 12.13 -0.06 2.32
CA ARG A 114 12.21 -1.04 1.23
C ARG A 114 12.33 -0.38 -0.14
N THR A 115 13.13 -0.97 -1.02
CA THR A 115 13.24 -0.68 -2.46
C THR A 115 12.71 -1.85 -3.28
N THR A 116 12.47 -1.67 -4.58
CA THR A 116 11.97 -2.73 -5.47
C THR A 116 13.07 -3.69 -5.93
N ALA A 117 14.33 -3.26 -5.87
CA ALA A 117 15.51 -4.08 -6.12
C ALA A 117 16.54 -3.87 -5.00
N SER A 118 17.50 -4.79 -4.87
CA SER A 118 18.61 -4.63 -3.95
C SER A 118 19.57 -3.55 -4.45
N GLU A 119 19.94 -3.57 -5.74
CA GLU A 119 20.93 -2.68 -6.35
C GLU A 119 20.27 -1.78 -7.40
N PRO A 120 20.82 -0.59 -7.70
CA PRO A 120 20.27 0.31 -8.71
C PRO A 120 20.50 -0.25 -10.13
N HIS A 121 19.59 0.05 -11.04
CA HIS A 121 19.74 -0.30 -12.45
C HIS A 121 20.65 0.71 -13.14
N ARG A 122 21.75 0.20 -13.71
CA ARG A 122 22.75 0.99 -14.41
C ARG A 122 22.69 0.72 -15.90
N ASP A 123 22.49 1.77 -16.69
CA ASP A 123 22.70 1.71 -18.12
C ASP A 123 24.20 1.80 -18.43
N PRO A 124 24.81 0.82 -19.12
CA PRO A 124 26.26 0.78 -19.32
C PRO A 124 26.77 1.84 -20.32
N LEU A 125 25.92 2.32 -21.23
CA LEU A 125 26.33 3.25 -22.30
C LEU A 125 26.29 4.70 -21.84
N THR A 126 25.21 5.05 -21.15
CA THR A 126 24.95 6.39 -20.65
C THR A 126 25.44 6.56 -19.22
N GLY A 127 25.45 5.50 -18.41
CA GLY A 127 25.74 5.57 -16.98
C GLY A 127 24.57 6.04 -16.13
N LEU A 128 23.36 6.10 -16.70
CA LEU A 128 22.14 6.44 -15.96
C LEU A 128 21.85 5.38 -14.88
N LEU A 129 21.61 5.84 -13.66
CA LEU A 129 21.33 5.00 -12.50
C LEU A 129 19.94 5.30 -11.95
N GLN A 130 19.12 4.27 -11.76
CA GLN A 130 17.73 4.42 -11.30
C GLN A 130 17.33 3.28 -10.36
N ILE A 131 16.49 3.59 -9.37
CA ILE A 131 15.84 2.57 -8.53
C ILE A 131 14.52 3.10 -7.97
N PHE A 132 13.53 2.21 -7.79
CA PHE A 132 12.30 2.55 -7.08
C PHE A 132 12.40 2.22 -5.59
N VAL A 133 11.95 3.16 -4.77
CA VAL A 133 11.55 2.97 -3.38
C VAL A 133 10.13 2.40 -3.36
N SER A 134 9.89 1.45 -2.46
CA SER A 134 8.61 0.76 -2.34
C SER A 134 7.44 1.73 -2.18
N ARG A 135 6.35 1.43 -2.87
CA ARG A 135 5.10 2.21 -2.82
C ARG A 135 4.25 1.97 -1.58
N GLU A 136 4.56 0.97 -0.76
CA GLU A 136 3.71 0.60 0.38
C GLU A 136 3.43 1.75 1.35
N PRO A 137 4.39 2.63 1.69
CA PRO A 137 4.11 3.73 2.62
C PRO A 137 3.35 4.90 1.98
N THR A 138 3.35 5.01 0.64
CA THR A 138 2.96 6.23 -0.10
C THR A 138 1.83 6.04 -1.10
N GLY A 139 1.52 4.80 -1.49
CA GLY A 139 0.55 4.47 -2.52
C GLY A 139 1.06 4.61 -3.97
N TYR A 140 2.23 5.22 -4.18
CA TYR A 140 2.92 5.37 -5.47
C TYR A 140 4.43 5.17 -5.27
N PHE A 141 5.17 4.78 -6.32
CA PHE A 141 6.62 4.60 -6.16
C PHE A 141 7.34 5.94 -6.11
N ILE A 142 8.43 6.02 -5.35
CA ILE A 142 9.39 7.12 -5.48
C ILE A 142 10.58 6.57 -6.25
N GLU A 143 11.05 7.28 -7.26
CA GLU A 143 12.29 6.93 -7.97
C GLU A 143 13.45 7.79 -7.46
N LEU A 144 14.59 7.16 -7.19
CA LEU A 144 15.86 7.85 -7.09
C LEU A 144 16.61 7.69 -8.40
N ILE A 145 17.03 8.82 -8.97
CA ILE A 145 17.72 8.87 -10.26
C ILE A 145 19.05 9.62 -10.12
N GLU A 146 20.14 8.99 -10.53
CA GLU A 146 21.45 9.65 -10.63
C GLU A 146 21.76 9.84 -12.11
N ARG A 147 21.72 11.11 -12.53
CA ARG A 147 21.94 11.55 -13.91
C ARG A 147 23.42 11.52 -14.26
N SER A 148 23.72 11.29 -15.53
CA SER A 148 25.08 11.38 -16.08
C SER A 148 25.14 12.44 -17.19
N PRO A 149 26.34 12.91 -17.58
CA PRO A 149 26.48 13.82 -18.72
C PRO A 149 25.93 13.27 -20.05
N LYS A 150 25.77 11.95 -20.18
CA LYS A 150 25.24 11.28 -21.38
C LYS A 150 23.74 10.98 -21.31
N ALA A 151 23.12 11.13 -20.14
CA ALA A 151 21.68 10.95 -19.93
C ALA A 151 21.13 12.13 -19.11
N SER A 152 21.07 13.30 -19.75
CA SER A 152 20.47 14.50 -19.20
C SER A 152 18.95 14.35 -19.00
N SER A 153 18.33 15.32 -18.33
CA SER A 153 16.88 15.33 -18.10
C SER A 153 16.04 15.05 -19.37
N GLY A 154 15.01 14.22 -19.20
CA GLY A 154 14.12 13.75 -20.27
C GLY A 154 14.70 12.64 -21.15
N VAL A 155 15.94 12.21 -20.91
CA VAL A 155 16.54 11.05 -21.56
C VAL A 155 16.41 9.83 -20.66
N PHE A 156 15.74 8.79 -21.17
CA PHE A 156 15.60 7.49 -20.50
C PHE A 156 16.13 6.38 -21.41
N THR A 157 16.58 5.27 -20.84
CA THR A 157 17.06 4.11 -21.63
C THR A 157 16.05 2.98 -21.57
N ASN A 158 15.87 2.29 -22.70
CA ASN A 158 14.93 1.16 -22.79
C ASN A 158 15.30 0.05 -21.79
N GLU A 159 16.60 -0.17 -21.59
CA GLU A 159 17.12 -1.18 -20.68
C GLU A 159 16.74 -0.88 -19.23
N ASN A 160 16.97 0.35 -18.75
CA ASN A 160 16.56 0.72 -17.39
C ASN A 160 15.04 0.70 -17.22
N MET A 161 14.27 1.20 -18.20
CA MET A 161 12.80 1.17 -18.10
C MET A 161 12.27 -0.27 -18.03
N ALA A 162 12.79 -1.18 -18.85
CA ALA A 162 12.41 -2.59 -18.79
C ALA A 162 12.83 -3.24 -17.46
N ALA A 163 14.05 -2.96 -16.99
CA ALA A 163 14.54 -3.49 -15.71
C ALA A 163 13.70 -3.01 -14.53
N LEU A 164 13.42 -1.70 -14.44
CA LEU A 164 12.56 -1.11 -13.42
C LEU A 164 11.14 -1.70 -13.46
N ALA A 165 10.56 -1.84 -14.66
CA ALA A 165 9.25 -2.47 -14.83
C ALA A 165 9.24 -3.88 -14.24
N ASN A 166 10.24 -4.71 -14.54
CA ASN A 166 10.32 -6.07 -14.00
C ASN A 166 10.39 -6.14 -12.47
N THR A 167 10.90 -5.10 -11.80
CA THR A 167 10.90 -5.04 -10.32
C THR A 167 9.51 -4.80 -9.72
N MET A 168 8.54 -4.37 -10.54
CA MET A 168 7.18 -4.11 -10.09
C MET A 168 6.31 -5.37 -10.09
N THR A 169 6.76 -6.46 -10.73
CA THR A 169 5.96 -7.67 -10.93
C THR A 169 5.43 -8.24 -9.61
N SER A 170 6.23 -8.23 -8.53
CA SER A 170 5.77 -8.69 -7.21
C SER A 170 4.62 -7.87 -6.62
N TYR A 171 4.44 -6.61 -7.04
CA TYR A 171 3.33 -5.73 -6.61
C TYR A 171 2.04 -5.94 -7.41
N LEU A 172 2.11 -6.77 -8.47
CA LEU A 172 1.01 -7.14 -9.36
C LEU A 172 0.72 -8.64 -9.29
N GLU A 173 1.69 -9.48 -8.92
CA GLU A 173 1.49 -10.92 -8.66
C GLU A 173 0.55 -11.20 -7.47
N SER A 174 0.23 -10.19 -6.65
CA SER A 174 -0.86 -10.30 -5.69
C SER A 174 -2.23 -10.55 -6.34
N THR A 175 -2.37 -10.29 -7.65
CA THR A 175 -3.61 -10.51 -8.43
C THR A 175 -3.50 -11.63 -9.48
N ASP A 176 -2.31 -12.21 -9.68
CA ASP A 176 -2.02 -13.22 -10.73
C ASP A 176 -1.85 -14.65 -10.22
N ARG A 177 -2.20 -14.91 -8.96
CA ARG A 177 -2.57 -16.28 -8.62
C ARG A 177 -3.81 -16.60 -9.44
N GLU A 178 -3.63 -17.49 -10.42
CA GLU A 178 -4.72 -18.35 -10.89
C GLU A 178 -5.55 -18.70 -9.66
N VAL A 179 -6.76 -18.14 -9.62
CA VAL A 179 -7.75 -18.49 -8.61
C VAL A 179 -8.18 -19.90 -8.95
N THR A 180 -7.34 -20.87 -8.59
CA THR A 180 -7.84 -22.19 -8.27
C THR A 180 -8.93 -21.93 -7.24
N ALA A 181 -10.09 -22.52 -7.46
CA ALA A 181 -11.31 -22.33 -6.66
C ALA A 181 -11.18 -22.88 -5.21
N ALA A 182 -9.99 -22.78 -4.60
CA ALA A 182 -9.61 -23.41 -3.35
C ALA A 182 -9.03 -22.45 -2.28
N GLU A 183 -8.62 -21.21 -2.60
CA GLU A 183 -8.30 -20.23 -1.53
C GLU A 183 -9.56 -19.47 -1.12
N LYS A 184 -10.39 -20.13 -0.31
CA LYS A 184 -11.21 -19.40 0.66
C LYS A 184 -10.24 -18.56 1.49
N HIS A 185 -10.26 -17.23 1.35
CA HIS A 185 -9.79 -16.40 2.47
C HIS A 185 -10.79 -16.65 3.59
N GLU A 186 -10.47 -17.65 4.42
CA GLU A 186 -11.25 -17.97 5.61
C GLU A 186 -11.21 -16.75 6.54
N ASN A 187 -12.33 -16.51 7.20
CA ASN A 187 -12.43 -15.47 8.22
C ASN A 187 -11.28 -15.66 9.23
N PRO A 188 -10.45 -14.64 9.48
CA PRO A 188 -9.30 -14.78 10.37
C PRO A 188 -9.79 -15.16 11.77
N SER A 189 -9.10 -16.10 12.40
CA SER A 189 -9.49 -16.66 13.67
C SER A 189 -8.30 -16.96 14.57
N VAL A 190 -8.56 -16.99 15.88
CA VAL A 190 -7.60 -17.35 16.91
C VAL A 190 -8.26 -18.32 17.88
N ALA A 191 -7.57 -19.42 18.18
CA ALA A 191 -7.93 -20.29 19.29
C ALA A 191 -7.35 -19.70 20.57
N ILE A 192 -8.17 -19.61 21.61
CA ILE A 192 -7.80 -19.06 22.91
C ILE A 192 -8.08 -20.15 23.95
N ASP A 193 -7.08 -20.48 24.77
CA ASP A 193 -7.19 -21.44 25.89
C ASP A 193 -7.90 -20.82 27.12
N VAL A 194 -8.98 -20.10 26.84
CA VAL A 194 -9.85 -19.42 27.80
C VAL A 194 -11.30 -19.65 27.37
N SER A 195 -12.19 -19.86 28.33
CA SER A 195 -13.59 -20.19 28.07
C SER A 195 -14.31 -19.06 27.31
N ALA A 196 -15.30 -19.41 26.48
CA ALA A 196 -16.14 -18.42 25.80
C ALA A 196 -16.88 -17.51 26.79
N GLU A 197 -17.21 -18.03 27.98
CA GLU A 197 -17.87 -17.30 29.07
C GLU A 197 -16.98 -16.21 29.68
N GLU A 198 -15.66 -16.33 29.58
CA GLU A 198 -14.70 -15.31 30.01
C GLU A 198 -14.32 -14.36 28.87
N VAL A 199 -14.20 -14.88 27.64
CA VAL A 199 -13.83 -14.08 26.46
C VAL A 199 -14.96 -13.11 26.06
N LEU A 200 -16.22 -13.53 26.12
CA LEU A 200 -17.35 -12.69 25.71
C LEU A 200 -17.47 -11.39 26.53
N PRO A 201 -17.48 -11.41 27.88
CA PRO A 201 -17.51 -10.17 28.67
C PRO A 201 -16.32 -9.25 28.42
N PHE A 202 -15.13 -9.82 28.14
CA PHE A 202 -13.95 -9.03 27.78
C PHE A 202 -14.17 -8.26 26.48
N LEU A 203 -14.71 -8.91 25.45
CA LEU A 203 -15.02 -8.31 24.16
C LEU A 203 -16.21 -7.34 24.22
N LEU A 204 -17.20 -7.60 25.07
CA LEU A 204 -18.35 -6.70 25.25
C LEU A 204 -17.98 -5.37 25.90
N ASN A 205 -16.82 -5.28 26.56
CA ASN A 205 -16.32 -4.02 27.09
C ASN A 205 -15.38 -3.32 26.08
N PRO A 206 -15.84 -2.25 25.38
CA PRO A 206 -15.03 -1.58 24.37
C PRO A 206 -13.78 -0.89 24.94
N LEU A 207 -13.70 -0.65 26.25
CA LEU A 207 -12.48 -0.12 26.89
C LEU A 207 -11.32 -1.13 26.88
N ASN A 208 -11.57 -2.39 26.50
CA ASN A 208 -10.53 -3.37 26.26
C ASN A 208 -9.93 -3.30 24.84
N LEU A 209 -10.59 -2.65 23.87
CA LEU A 209 -10.08 -2.54 22.49
C LEU A 209 -8.63 -2.02 22.43
N PRO A 210 -8.20 -1.00 23.20
CA PRO A 210 -6.83 -0.52 23.17
C PRO A 210 -5.76 -1.55 23.54
N ARG A 211 -6.14 -2.64 24.21
CA ARG A 211 -5.21 -3.68 24.68
C ARG A 211 -4.78 -4.63 23.56
N TRP A 212 -5.57 -4.75 22.50
CA TRP A 212 -5.36 -5.76 21.46
C TRP A 212 -5.61 -5.28 20.02
N THR A 213 -6.13 -4.07 19.85
CA THR A 213 -6.42 -3.49 18.53
C THR A 213 -5.64 -2.19 18.27
N GLY A 214 -5.65 -1.73 17.01
CA GLY A 214 -5.23 -0.37 16.64
C GLY A 214 -6.18 0.72 17.15
N HIS A 215 -7.38 0.37 17.63
CA HIS A 215 -8.36 1.29 18.20
C HIS A 215 -7.99 1.67 19.65
N ARG A 216 -6.96 2.52 19.83
CA ARG A 216 -6.37 2.81 21.16
C ARG A 216 -7.01 3.96 21.94
N LEU A 217 -7.73 4.87 21.28
CA LEU A 217 -8.27 6.06 21.93
C LEU A 217 -9.78 5.94 22.12
N ILE A 218 -10.19 4.89 22.84
CA ILE A 218 -11.59 4.68 23.23
C ILE A 218 -11.87 5.39 24.54
N ARG A 219 -12.92 6.20 24.57
CA ARG A 219 -13.39 6.87 25.78
C ARG A 219 -14.89 6.70 25.93
N GLN A 220 -15.33 6.70 27.18
CA GLN A 220 -16.74 6.79 27.50
C GLN A 220 -17.06 8.24 27.90
N VAL A 221 -18.03 8.84 27.23
CA VAL A 221 -18.59 10.14 27.57
C VAL A 221 -20.07 9.92 27.86
N ASP A 222 -20.45 10.16 29.12
CA ASP A 222 -21.76 9.77 29.66
C ASP A 222 -22.03 8.26 29.45
N GLU A 223 -23.05 7.91 28.68
CA GLU A 223 -23.43 6.51 28.36
C GLU A 223 -22.93 6.05 26.97
N ALA A 224 -22.22 6.92 26.23
CA ALA A 224 -21.77 6.63 24.88
C ALA A 224 -20.27 6.39 24.81
N TYR A 225 -19.85 5.40 24.02
CA TYR A 225 -18.44 5.20 23.69
C TYR A 225 -18.08 5.96 22.42
N THR A 226 -16.88 6.53 22.41
CA THR A 226 -16.33 7.21 21.24
C THR A 226 -14.89 6.78 20.99
N GLU A 227 -14.50 6.74 19.71
CA GLU A 227 -13.11 6.64 19.29
C GLU A 227 -12.61 8.03 18.89
N THR A 228 -11.55 8.51 19.55
CA THR A 228 -10.94 9.81 19.24
C THR A 228 -10.03 9.71 18.02
N ARG A 229 -10.24 10.57 17.02
CA ARG A 229 -9.42 10.64 15.78
C ARG A 229 -8.96 12.06 15.49
N MET A 230 -7.85 12.22 14.76
CA MET A 230 -7.33 13.53 14.36
C MET A 230 -8.34 14.35 13.55
N HIS A 231 -9.17 13.68 12.76
CA HIS A 231 -10.17 14.30 11.87
C HIS A 231 -11.61 14.19 12.39
N GLY A 232 -11.77 14.18 13.72
CA GLY A 232 -13.05 14.17 14.41
C GLY A 232 -13.49 12.76 14.83
N ASP A 233 -14.07 12.71 16.02
CA ASP A 233 -14.40 11.48 16.73
C ASP A 233 -15.47 10.64 16.03
N LEU A 234 -15.43 9.33 16.30
CA LEU A 234 -16.47 8.39 15.89
C LEU A 234 -17.28 7.93 17.09
N GLY A 235 -18.59 7.81 16.91
CA GLY A 235 -19.42 7.06 17.84
C GLY A 235 -19.11 5.56 17.74
N LEU A 236 -19.04 4.87 18.88
CA LEU A 236 -18.84 3.43 18.97
C LEU A 236 -19.99 2.79 19.74
N LYS A 237 -20.63 1.79 19.14
CA LYS A 237 -21.61 0.92 19.81
C LYS A 237 -21.11 -0.52 19.82
N VAL A 238 -21.30 -1.19 20.94
CA VAL A 238 -21.05 -2.63 21.09
C VAL A 238 -22.39 -3.33 21.21
N ILE A 239 -22.62 -4.32 20.36
CA ILE A 239 -23.85 -5.08 20.29
C ILE A 239 -23.50 -6.53 20.60
N GLU A 240 -24.10 -7.08 21.65
CA GLU A 240 -24.07 -8.51 21.91
C GLU A 240 -24.95 -9.24 20.89
N GLU A 241 -24.36 -10.21 20.20
CA GLU A 241 -25.02 -11.03 19.19
C GLU A 241 -24.98 -12.49 19.64
N HIS A 242 -25.85 -13.34 19.09
CA HIS A 242 -25.87 -14.74 19.48
C HIS A 242 -24.53 -15.43 19.15
N GLY A 243 -23.74 -15.73 20.19
CA GLY A 243 -22.41 -16.32 20.03
C GLY A 243 -21.35 -15.35 19.52
N GLY A 244 -21.45 -14.05 19.82
CA GLY A 244 -20.42 -13.09 19.42
C GLY A 244 -20.70 -11.64 19.83
N VAL A 245 -19.85 -10.74 19.32
CA VAL A 245 -19.94 -9.29 19.54
C VAL A 245 -19.86 -8.56 18.20
N SER A 246 -20.57 -7.44 18.07
CA SER A 246 -20.41 -6.51 16.95
C SER A 246 -20.01 -5.13 17.44
N TYR A 247 -18.92 -4.61 16.90
CA TYR A 247 -18.50 -3.24 17.07
C TYR A 247 -19.00 -2.42 15.88
N VAL A 248 -19.72 -1.35 16.15
CA VAL A 248 -20.27 -0.46 15.13
C VAL A 248 -19.72 0.95 15.34
N TRP A 249 -18.87 1.38 14.42
CA TRP A 249 -18.41 2.76 14.34
C TRP A 249 -19.36 3.57 13.46
N SER A 250 -19.64 4.81 13.86
CA SER A 250 -20.53 5.71 13.13
C SER A 250 -20.02 7.15 13.12
N LYS A 251 -20.23 7.83 11.99
CA LYS A 251 -20.04 9.27 11.80
C LYS A 251 -21.13 9.77 10.86
N ASP A 252 -21.88 10.77 11.29
CA ASP A 252 -23.05 11.26 10.55
C ASP A 252 -23.97 10.08 10.17
N ASP A 253 -24.30 9.91 8.88
CA ASP A 253 -25.14 8.81 8.38
C ASP A 253 -24.35 7.51 8.09
N ALA A 254 -23.02 7.59 8.04
CA ALA A 254 -22.19 6.46 7.67
C ALA A 254 -21.91 5.53 8.87
N ARG A 255 -21.81 4.22 8.60
CA ARG A 255 -21.56 3.19 9.61
C ARG A 255 -20.63 2.10 9.07
N LYS A 256 -19.74 1.60 9.93
CA LYS A 256 -18.93 0.40 9.69
C LYS A 256 -19.08 -0.58 10.84
N ARG A 257 -19.25 -1.86 10.52
CA ARG A 257 -19.45 -2.94 11.47
C ARG A 257 -18.31 -3.95 11.36
N VAL A 258 -17.79 -4.37 12.51
CA VAL A 258 -16.90 -5.54 12.62
C VAL A 258 -17.56 -6.53 13.57
N HIS A 259 -17.82 -7.74 13.09
CA HIS A 259 -18.43 -8.80 13.89
C HIS A 259 -17.39 -9.85 14.25
N LEU A 260 -17.28 -10.17 15.55
CA LEU A 260 -16.51 -11.30 16.04
C LEU A 260 -17.46 -12.38 16.54
N ARG A 261 -17.35 -13.57 15.97
CA ARG A 261 -18.02 -14.77 16.47
C ARG A 261 -17.11 -15.48 17.47
N VAL A 262 -17.69 -15.95 18.57
CA VAL A 262 -17.01 -16.71 19.62
C VAL A 262 -17.68 -18.08 19.73
N ALA A 263 -16.95 -19.14 19.37
CA ALA A 263 -17.44 -20.51 19.46
C ALA A 263 -16.69 -21.27 20.56
N ALA A 264 -17.43 -21.89 21.50
CA ALA A 264 -16.82 -22.75 22.50
C ALA A 264 -16.15 -23.98 21.87
N THR A 265 -15.01 -24.39 22.42
CA THR A 265 -14.30 -25.62 22.03
C THR A 265 -14.02 -26.47 23.27
N GLN A 266 -13.46 -27.68 23.10
CA GLN A 266 -13.09 -28.53 24.24
C GLN A 266 -12.00 -27.94 25.14
N ALA A 267 -11.16 -27.05 24.59
CA ALA A 267 -9.99 -26.49 25.26
C ALA A 267 -10.05 -24.95 25.31
N GLY A 268 -11.25 -24.36 25.42
CA GLY A 268 -11.43 -22.90 25.45
C GLY A 268 -12.41 -22.42 24.39
N CYS A 269 -11.99 -21.50 23.51
CA CYS A 269 -12.84 -20.98 22.45
C CYS A 269 -12.09 -20.63 21.16
N LEU A 270 -12.85 -20.45 20.08
CA LEU A 270 -12.38 -19.95 18.80
C LEU A 270 -13.06 -18.60 18.54
N VAL A 271 -12.26 -17.54 18.43
CA VAL A 271 -12.74 -16.21 18.04
C VAL A 271 -12.49 -16.03 16.55
N THR A 272 -13.50 -15.64 15.79
CA THR A 272 -13.45 -15.48 14.32
C THR A 272 -13.97 -14.11 13.93
N ALA A 273 -13.20 -13.32 13.18
CA ALA A 273 -13.70 -12.05 12.62
C ALA A 273 -14.44 -12.31 11.30
N VAL A 274 -15.73 -12.00 11.26
CA VAL A 274 -16.62 -12.28 10.12
C VAL A 274 -16.51 -11.18 9.07
N LEU A 275 -16.14 -11.55 7.84
CA LEU A 275 -15.85 -10.62 6.73
C LEU A 275 -16.86 -10.73 5.57
N ASP A 276 -18.05 -11.26 5.82
CA ASP A 276 -19.04 -11.54 4.78
C ASP A 276 -19.42 -10.27 3.98
N ASP A 277 -19.49 -9.12 4.67
CA ASP A 277 -19.84 -7.81 4.09
C ASP A 277 -18.63 -7.01 3.55
N VAL A 278 -17.41 -7.55 3.64
CA VAL A 278 -16.19 -6.86 3.15
C VAL A 278 -15.95 -7.20 1.68
N PRO A 279 -15.83 -6.19 0.77
CA PRO A 279 -15.51 -6.40 -0.64
C PRO A 279 -14.21 -7.19 -0.83
N ARG A 280 -14.17 -8.12 -1.80
CA ARG A 280 -13.06 -9.08 -1.97
C ARG A 280 -11.71 -8.39 -2.22
N ASP A 281 -11.73 -7.30 -2.98
CA ASP A 281 -10.59 -6.43 -3.28
C ASP A 281 -10.02 -5.73 -2.04
N ALA A 282 -10.86 -5.46 -1.03
CA ALA A 282 -10.43 -4.89 0.25
C ALA A 282 -10.03 -5.95 1.31
N ARG A 283 -10.30 -7.25 1.06
CA ARG A 283 -10.15 -8.30 2.09
C ARG A 283 -8.70 -8.55 2.50
N ALA A 284 -7.73 -8.51 1.58
CA ALA A 284 -6.35 -8.87 1.90
C ALA A 284 -5.77 -8.02 3.04
N HIS A 285 -5.91 -6.70 2.95
CA HIS A 285 -5.44 -5.77 3.98
C HIS A 285 -6.22 -5.91 5.30
N VAL A 286 -7.55 -6.09 5.22
CA VAL A 286 -8.40 -6.28 6.41
C VAL A 286 -8.08 -7.60 7.13
N VAL A 287 -7.84 -8.68 6.38
CA VAL A 287 -7.45 -9.99 6.92
C VAL A 287 -6.10 -9.89 7.63
N GLU A 288 -5.12 -9.22 7.04
CA GLU A 288 -3.80 -9.03 7.66
C GLU A 288 -3.92 -8.29 9.01
N ALA A 289 -4.67 -7.18 9.03
CA ALA A 289 -4.88 -6.40 10.25
C ALA A 289 -5.59 -7.22 11.34
N LEU A 290 -6.71 -7.85 11.01
CA LEU A 290 -7.49 -8.65 11.97
C LEU A 290 -6.73 -9.89 12.45
N THR A 291 -5.90 -10.51 11.60
CA THR A 291 -5.06 -11.64 12.02
C THR A 291 -4.07 -11.21 13.10
N LEU A 292 -3.43 -10.05 12.95
CA LEU A 292 -2.53 -9.50 13.96
C LEU A 292 -3.29 -9.17 15.26
N GLU A 293 -4.42 -8.47 15.17
CA GLU A 293 -5.21 -8.09 16.34
C GLU A 293 -5.73 -9.32 17.09
N LEU A 294 -6.24 -10.34 16.39
CA LEU A 294 -6.69 -11.59 17.00
C LEU A 294 -5.54 -12.37 17.66
N LYS A 295 -4.33 -12.39 17.07
CA LYS A 295 -3.14 -12.95 17.71
C LYS A 295 -2.85 -12.26 19.05
N ILE A 296 -2.93 -10.93 19.09
CA ILE A 296 -2.70 -10.15 20.31
C ILE A 296 -3.83 -10.35 21.31
N LEU A 297 -5.09 -10.46 20.86
CA LEU A 297 -6.24 -10.80 21.70
C LEU A 297 -6.01 -12.12 22.44
N GLY A 298 -5.60 -13.17 21.72
CA GLY A 298 -5.29 -14.47 22.32
C GLY A 298 -4.23 -14.34 23.42
N ALA A 299 -3.11 -13.66 23.12
CA ALA A 299 -2.05 -13.43 24.10
C ALA A 299 -2.51 -12.60 25.30
N VAL A 300 -3.39 -11.60 25.11
CA VAL A 300 -3.94 -10.80 26.21
C VAL A 300 -4.88 -11.63 27.09
N MET A 301 -5.76 -12.44 26.49
CA MET A 301 -6.71 -13.28 27.22
C MET A 301 -6.00 -14.37 28.03
N GLU A 302 -4.95 -14.96 27.48
CA GLU A 302 -4.17 -16.01 28.14
C GLU A 302 -3.11 -15.46 29.10
N SER A 303 -3.02 -14.13 29.26
CA SER A 303 -1.98 -13.47 30.06
C SER A 303 -0.54 -13.82 29.61
N ARG A 304 -0.34 -13.97 28.29
CA ARG A 304 0.94 -14.30 27.63
C ARG A 304 1.43 -13.19 26.72
N THR A 305 1.26 -11.92 27.10
CA THR A 305 1.67 -10.77 26.25
C THR A 305 3.15 -10.78 25.88
N ASP A 306 4.00 -11.37 26.72
CA ASP A 306 5.45 -11.52 26.48
C ASP A 306 5.76 -12.44 25.29
N SER A 307 4.79 -13.24 24.83
CA SER A 307 4.91 -14.07 23.62
C SER A 307 4.69 -13.28 22.32
N VAL A 308 4.16 -12.06 22.40
CA VAL A 308 3.97 -11.19 21.24
C VAL A 308 5.30 -10.51 20.91
N SER A 309 5.74 -10.65 19.66
CA SER A 309 7.02 -10.08 19.23
C SER A 309 7.00 -8.54 19.26
N GLN A 310 8.18 -7.92 19.44
CA GLN A 310 8.30 -6.46 19.33
C GLN A 310 7.81 -5.96 17.97
N GLN A 311 8.10 -6.68 16.88
CA GLN A 311 7.67 -6.33 15.54
C GLN A 311 6.13 -6.33 15.40
N ASP A 312 5.43 -7.26 16.05
CA ASP A 312 3.96 -7.29 16.06
C ASP A 312 3.39 -6.08 16.81
N TRP A 313 4.00 -5.67 17.93
CA TRP A 313 3.61 -4.45 18.65
C TRP A 313 3.86 -3.18 17.84
N GLU A 314 4.97 -3.11 17.10
CA GLU A 314 5.27 -2.01 16.20
C GLU A 314 4.25 -1.94 15.06
N ARG A 315 3.88 -3.07 14.45
CA ARG A 315 2.83 -3.15 13.43
C ARG A 315 1.46 -2.70 13.98
N LEU A 316 1.07 -3.16 15.17
CA LEU A 316 -0.17 -2.72 15.81
C LEU A 316 -0.15 -1.20 16.10
N THR A 317 1.01 -0.66 16.47
CA THR A 317 1.18 0.78 16.69
C THR A 317 1.09 1.57 15.38
N ALA A 318 1.62 1.05 14.28
CA ALA A 318 1.45 1.65 12.95
C ALA A 318 -0.03 1.63 12.52
N TYR A 319 -0.75 0.54 12.75
CA TYR A 319 -2.20 0.46 12.49
C TYR A 319 -2.99 1.45 13.34
N HIS A 320 -2.63 1.62 14.62
CA HIS A 320 -3.21 2.66 15.45
C HIS A 320 -3.05 4.05 14.84
N LEU A 321 -1.84 4.42 14.40
CA LEU A 321 -1.58 5.72 13.79
C LEU A 321 -2.43 5.91 12.52
N ALA A 322 -2.52 4.88 11.67
CA ALA A 322 -3.32 4.91 10.46
C ALA A 322 -4.83 5.07 10.74
N ILE A 323 -5.36 4.40 11.77
CA ILE A 323 -6.75 4.57 12.22
C ILE A 323 -6.97 5.98 12.77
N HIS A 324 -6.05 6.47 13.60
CA HIS A 324 -6.15 7.77 14.25
C HIS A 324 -6.09 8.93 13.26
N GLN A 325 -5.33 8.79 12.17
CA GLN A 325 -5.21 9.77 11.07
C GLN A 325 -6.26 9.62 9.98
N ARG A 326 -7.15 8.61 10.04
CA ARG A 326 -8.12 8.36 8.97
C ARG A 326 -9.16 9.49 8.91
N VAL A 327 -9.38 10.02 7.72
CA VAL A 327 -10.49 10.95 7.42
C VAL A 327 -11.76 10.13 7.21
N GLY A 328 -12.81 10.41 8.00
CA GLY A 328 -14.07 9.67 7.94
C GLY A 328 -14.02 8.32 8.67
N LEU A 329 -14.81 7.35 8.16
CA LEU A 329 -14.97 6.00 8.74
C LEU A 329 -13.90 5.02 8.29
#